data_AF-A0A8I1D6X8-F1
#
_entry.id   AF-A0A8I1D6X8-F1
#
_cell.length_a   1.000
_cell.length_b   1.000
_cell.length_c   1.000
_cell.angle_alpha   90.00
_cell.angle_beta   90.00
_cell.angle_gamma   90.00
#
_symmetry.space_group_name_H-M   'P 1'
#
loop_
_entity.id
_entity.type
_entity.pdbx_description
1 polymer ?
#
loop_
_entity_poly.entity_id
_entity_poly.type
_entity_poly.pdbx_seq_one_letter_code
_entity_poly.pdbx_strand_id
1 'polypeptide(L)'
;MTRILPAGERAFLVDLDSEADVLAFTEALTRNTPVGVEDFLPAARTVLVTCTPAADLTYVRKCLNDLEQTNSAATTDEHSETDALTIAVRYDGPDLDDVAQSLGMSRSEVVAAHTGAMWRCAFIGFAPGFAYLTSVDTRLDVPRRTQSRTAVPAGSVALAAGYSAIYPRASPGGWQIIGSTDAVMWDLNATPPAAVQPGCRVRFVNEDDR
;
A
#
# COMPACT_ATOMS: atom_id res chain seq x y z
N MET A 1 -13.18 -16.65 4.94
CA MET A 1 -12.99 -17.85 4.12
C MET A 1 -12.62 -17.38 2.72
N THR A 2 -11.42 -17.73 2.25
CA THR A 2 -10.90 -17.31 0.94
C THR A 2 -11.82 -17.74 -0.20
N ARG A 3 -12.10 -16.83 -1.13
CA ARG A 3 -12.93 -17.09 -2.31
C ARG A 3 -12.15 -16.80 -3.57
N ILE A 4 -11.98 -17.82 -4.41
CA ILE A 4 -11.41 -17.65 -5.75
C ILE A 4 -12.55 -17.52 -6.75
N LEU A 5 -12.72 -16.31 -7.28
CA LEU A 5 -13.77 -15.96 -8.23
C LEU A 5 -13.18 -15.82 -9.64
N PRO A 6 -13.89 -16.22 -10.71
CA PRO A 6 -13.47 -15.89 -12.05
C PRO A 6 -13.59 -14.37 -12.29
N ALA A 7 -12.59 -13.78 -12.94
CA ALA A 7 -12.55 -12.37 -13.33
C ALA A 7 -12.32 -12.25 -14.85
N GLY A 8 -13.37 -12.44 -15.62
CA GLY A 8 -13.28 -12.61 -17.07
C GLY A 8 -12.78 -14.01 -17.46
N GLU A 9 -12.30 -14.17 -18.69
CA GLU A 9 -11.96 -15.48 -19.26
C GLU A 9 -10.58 -15.99 -18.87
N ARG A 10 -9.70 -15.10 -18.39
CA ARG A 10 -8.26 -15.39 -18.19
C ARG A 10 -7.70 -14.84 -16.88
N ALA A 11 -8.54 -14.58 -15.90
CA ALA A 11 -8.08 -14.13 -14.60
C ALA A 11 -8.93 -14.66 -13.45
N PHE A 12 -8.33 -14.68 -12.27
CA PHE A 12 -8.97 -14.98 -11.02
C PHE A 12 -8.90 -13.78 -10.09
N LEU A 13 -9.99 -13.49 -9.39
CA LEU A 13 -9.99 -12.59 -8.25
C LEU A 13 -10.01 -13.43 -6.99
N VAL A 14 -8.90 -13.40 -6.24
CA VAL A 14 -8.76 -14.06 -4.94
C VAL A 14 -9.18 -13.07 -3.87
N ASP A 15 -10.32 -13.29 -3.23
CA ASP A 15 -10.85 -12.49 -2.10
C ASP A 15 -10.44 -13.14 -0.78
N LEU A 16 -9.70 -12.38 0.03
CA LEU A 16 -9.06 -12.79 1.27
C LEU A 16 -9.71 -12.08 2.46
N ASP A 17 -9.52 -12.61 3.67
CA ASP A 17 -10.23 -12.11 4.85
C ASP A 17 -9.61 -10.82 5.40
N SER A 18 -8.29 -10.66 5.30
CA SER A 18 -7.55 -9.51 5.80
C SER A 18 -6.41 -9.04 4.88
N GLU A 19 -5.90 -7.83 5.13
CA GLU A 19 -4.71 -7.30 4.44
C GLU A 19 -3.45 -8.13 4.72
N ALA A 20 -3.33 -8.68 5.93
CA ALA A 20 -2.23 -9.57 6.27
C ALA A 20 -2.24 -10.83 5.40
N ASP A 21 -3.44 -11.37 5.13
CA ASP A 21 -3.61 -12.53 4.24
C ASP A 21 -3.26 -12.17 2.79
N VAL A 22 -3.63 -10.97 2.31
CA VAL A 22 -3.22 -10.48 0.98
C VAL A 22 -1.71 -10.45 0.87
N LEU A 23 -1.03 -9.91 1.87
CA LEU A 23 0.42 -9.78 1.86
C LEU A 23 1.11 -11.15 1.88
N ALA A 24 0.69 -12.04 2.77
CA ALA A 24 1.20 -13.41 2.85
C ALA A 24 0.95 -14.19 1.54
N PHE A 25 -0.25 -14.05 0.96
CA PHE A 25 -0.60 -14.67 -0.31
C PHE A 25 0.26 -14.14 -1.46
N THR A 26 0.50 -12.83 -1.51
CA THR A 26 1.35 -12.18 -2.51
C THR A 26 2.80 -12.61 -2.37
N GLU A 27 3.33 -12.69 -1.15
CA GLU A 27 4.68 -13.21 -0.89
C GLU A 27 4.83 -14.67 -1.33
N ALA A 28 3.81 -15.51 -1.12
CA ALA A 28 3.83 -16.89 -1.59
C ALA A 28 3.72 -17.02 -3.11
N LEU A 29 2.87 -16.21 -3.76
CA LEU A 29 2.80 -16.12 -5.22
C LEU A 29 4.12 -15.66 -5.84
N THR A 30 4.80 -14.70 -5.21
CA THR A 30 6.09 -14.20 -5.66
C THR A 30 7.17 -15.27 -5.55
N ARG A 31 7.17 -16.05 -4.46
CA ARG A 31 8.13 -17.15 -4.26
C ARG A 31 7.88 -18.33 -5.21
N ASN A 32 6.62 -18.66 -5.45
CA ASN A 32 6.21 -19.84 -6.22
C ASN A 32 5.10 -19.48 -7.23
N THR A 33 5.44 -18.69 -8.25
CA THR A 33 4.48 -18.30 -9.27
C THR A 33 4.05 -19.52 -10.10
N PRO A 34 2.75 -19.89 -10.13
CA PRO A 34 2.30 -21.04 -10.91
C PRO A 34 2.52 -20.83 -12.42
N VAL A 35 2.85 -21.92 -13.12
CA VAL A 35 2.94 -21.90 -14.58
C VAL A 35 1.61 -21.46 -15.19
N GLY A 36 1.67 -20.50 -16.11
CA GLY A 36 0.50 -19.94 -16.76
C GLY A 36 0.01 -18.62 -16.16
N VAL A 37 0.46 -18.24 -14.96
CA VAL A 37 0.25 -16.89 -14.42
C VAL A 37 1.14 -15.89 -15.18
N GLU A 38 0.53 -14.80 -15.62
CA GLU A 38 1.17 -13.71 -16.37
C GLU A 38 1.57 -12.56 -15.43
N ASP A 39 0.65 -12.15 -14.56
CA ASP A 39 0.87 -11.10 -13.57
C ASP A 39 -0.11 -11.27 -12.40
N PHE A 40 0.21 -10.70 -11.23
CA PHE A 40 -0.70 -10.61 -10.10
C PHE A 40 -0.66 -9.24 -9.43
N LEU A 41 -1.84 -8.69 -9.16
CA LEU A 41 -2.00 -7.35 -8.61
C LEU A 41 -2.70 -7.43 -7.24
N PRO A 42 -1.98 -7.21 -6.13
CA PRO A 42 -2.57 -7.08 -4.81
C PRO A 42 -3.32 -5.76 -4.65
N ALA A 43 -4.40 -5.80 -3.88
CA ALA A 43 -5.21 -4.67 -3.45
C ALA A 43 -5.59 -4.87 -1.96
N ALA A 44 -6.42 -3.99 -1.40
CA ALA A 44 -6.74 -3.99 0.03
C ALA A 44 -7.17 -5.36 0.60
N ARG A 45 -7.99 -6.11 -0.15
CA ARG A 45 -8.51 -7.41 0.31
C ARG A 45 -8.53 -8.48 -0.77
N THR A 46 -7.97 -8.17 -1.93
CA THR A 46 -8.05 -9.02 -3.11
C THR A 46 -6.70 -9.09 -3.81
N VAL A 47 -6.45 -10.21 -4.49
CA VAL A 47 -5.35 -10.33 -5.46
C VAL A 47 -5.95 -10.72 -6.80
N LEU A 48 -5.76 -9.88 -7.82
CA LEU A 48 -6.12 -10.20 -9.20
C LEU A 48 -4.97 -10.99 -9.81
N VAL A 49 -5.20 -12.22 -10.22
CA VAL A 49 -4.22 -13.08 -10.88
C VAL A 49 -4.60 -13.21 -12.35
N THR A 50 -3.78 -12.69 -13.25
CA THR A 50 -3.97 -12.78 -14.69
C THR A 50 -3.17 -13.94 -15.27
N CYS A 51 -3.72 -14.61 -16.28
CA CYS A 51 -3.15 -15.81 -16.86
C CYS A 51 -2.87 -15.62 -18.36
N THR A 52 -1.80 -16.24 -18.83
CA THR A 52 -1.42 -16.30 -20.25
C THR A 52 -2.52 -16.97 -21.10
N PRO A 53 -2.58 -16.76 -22.43
CA PRO A 53 -3.66 -17.30 -23.26
C PRO A 53 -3.66 -18.83 -23.33
N ALA A 54 -2.48 -19.44 -23.15
CA ALA A 54 -2.30 -20.89 -23.18
C ALA A 54 -2.37 -21.54 -21.78
N ALA A 55 -2.72 -20.77 -20.75
CA ALA A 55 -2.74 -21.27 -19.38
C ALA A 55 -3.86 -22.30 -19.17
N ASP A 56 -3.55 -23.37 -18.44
CA ASP A 56 -4.57 -24.24 -17.85
C ASP A 56 -5.14 -23.57 -16.60
N LEU A 57 -6.30 -22.94 -16.75
CA LEU A 57 -6.98 -22.23 -15.67
C LEU A 57 -7.41 -23.14 -14.51
N THR A 58 -7.64 -24.43 -14.77
CA THR A 58 -7.99 -25.39 -13.72
C THR A 58 -6.78 -25.73 -12.88
N TYR A 59 -5.62 -25.93 -13.51
CA TYR A 59 -4.34 -26.09 -12.82
C TYR A 59 -4.00 -24.84 -12.00
N VAL A 60 -4.06 -23.64 -12.60
CA VAL A 60 -3.78 -22.39 -11.89
C VAL A 60 -4.69 -22.25 -10.67
N ARG A 61 -6.01 -22.44 -10.84
CA ARG A 61 -6.97 -22.37 -9.73
C ARG A 61 -6.62 -23.35 -8.61
N LYS A 62 -6.18 -24.57 -8.94
CA LYS A 62 -5.74 -25.54 -7.93
C LYS A 62 -4.53 -25.02 -7.16
N CYS A 63 -3.49 -24.56 -7.85
CA CYS A 63 -2.31 -23.99 -7.22
C CYS A 63 -2.63 -22.80 -6.30
N LEU A 64 -3.55 -21.91 -6.72
CA LEU A 64 -3.98 -20.80 -5.88
C LEU A 64 -4.66 -21.26 -4.58
N ASN A 65 -5.46 -22.34 -4.61
CA ASN A 65 -6.03 -22.92 -3.40
C ASN A 65 -4.96 -23.56 -2.50
N ASP A 66 -3.98 -24.25 -3.10
CA ASP A 66 -2.91 -24.93 -2.35
C ASP A 66 -1.99 -23.92 -1.63
N LEU A 67 -1.72 -22.77 -2.27
CA LEU A 67 -0.94 -21.67 -1.68
C LEU A 67 -1.63 -21.05 -0.48
N GLU A 68 -2.95 -20.92 -0.51
CA GLU A 68 -3.71 -20.40 0.64
C GLU A 68 -3.63 -21.33 1.85
N GLN A 69 -3.78 -22.64 1.63
CA GLN A 69 -3.72 -23.63 2.71
C GLN A 69 -2.34 -23.71 3.36
N THR A 70 -1.28 -23.41 2.60
CA THR A 70 0.11 -23.45 3.10
C THR A 70 0.48 -22.19 3.89
N ASN A 71 -0.19 -21.07 3.66
CA ASN A 71 0.14 -19.76 4.25
C ASN A 71 -0.51 -19.48 5.61
N SER A 72 -1.22 -20.43 6.21
CA SER A 72 -1.71 -20.31 7.60
C SER A 72 -0.59 -20.33 8.66
N ALA A 73 0.67 -20.45 8.26
CA ALA A 73 1.83 -20.26 9.13
C ALA A 73 2.37 -18.83 8.97
N ALA A 74 2.07 -17.98 9.96
CA ALA A 74 2.56 -16.62 10.07
C ALA A 74 4.07 -16.54 9.80
N THR A 75 4.46 -15.87 8.71
CA THR A 75 5.85 -15.45 8.50
C THR A 75 6.17 -14.40 9.55
N THR A 76 7.05 -14.77 10.47
CA THR A 76 7.60 -13.88 11.48
C THR A 76 8.43 -12.82 10.76
N ASP A 77 8.27 -11.57 11.17
CA ASP A 77 9.00 -10.39 10.66
C ASP A 77 10.53 -10.61 10.67
N GLU A 78 11.12 -10.98 9.52
CA GLU A 78 12.57 -11.07 9.35
C GLU A 78 13.22 -9.77 8.84
N HIS A 79 12.46 -8.67 8.67
CA HIS A 79 13.03 -7.38 8.29
C HIS A 79 13.31 -6.50 9.52
N SER A 80 14.60 -6.30 9.80
CA SER A 80 15.08 -5.43 10.87
C SER A 80 14.59 -3.99 10.71
N GLU A 81 14.48 -3.22 11.80
CA GLU A 81 14.18 -1.78 11.74
C GLU A 81 15.19 -0.97 10.91
N THR A 82 16.35 -1.56 10.59
CA THR A 82 17.50 -0.90 9.96
C THR A 82 17.32 -0.67 8.46
N ASP A 83 16.37 -1.34 7.80
CA ASP A 83 16.14 -1.26 6.35
C ASP A 83 14.95 -0.35 5.94
N ALA A 84 14.43 0.47 6.86
CA ALA A 84 13.30 1.34 6.56
C ALA A 84 13.70 2.56 5.70
N LEU A 85 12.99 2.79 4.60
CA LEU A 85 13.15 4.00 3.78
C LEU A 85 12.68 5.21 4.58
N THR A 86 13.60 6.16 4.83
CA THR A 86 13.27 7.40 5.54
C THR A 86 12.83 8.49 4.56
N ILE A 87 11.66 9.07 4.78
CA ILE A 87 11.08 10.12 3.92
C ILE A 87 10.86 11.39 4.75
N ALA A 88 11.53 12.47 4.37
CA ALA A 88 11.35 13.78 5.00
C ALA A 88 10.05 14.44 4.51
N VAL A 89 9.25 14.95 5.44
CA VAL A 89 7.94 15.55 5.16
C VAL A 89 7.86 16.93 5.81
N ARG A 90 7.42 17.90 5.02
CA ARG A 90 6.92 19.18 5.54
C ARG A 90 5.46 18.99 5.87
N TYR A 91 5.08 19.17 7.13
CA TYR A 91 3.69 19.02 7.57
C TYR A 91 2.87 20.30 7.34
N ASP A 92 2.86 20.75 6.08
CA ASP A 92 2.21 21.95 5.57
C ASP A 92 0.87 21.66 4.87
N GLY A 93 0.34 20.44 5.05
CA GLY A 93 -0.83 19.97 4.33
C GLY A 93 -2.10 20.75 4.67
N PRO A 94 -2.95 21.05 3.67
CA PRO A 94 -4.16 21.84 3.87
C PRO A 94 -5.22 21.17 4.75
N ASP A 95 -5.17 19.84 4.91
CA ASP A 95 -6.14 19.09 5.72
C ASP A 95 -5.59 18.73 7.11
N LEU A 96 -4.37 19.16 7.46
CA LEU A 96 -3.75 18.77 8.73
C LEU A 96 -4.58 19.21 9.94
N ASP A 97 -5.14 20.42 9.92
CA ASP A 97 -6.01 20.93 10.99
C ASP A 97 -7.32 20.12 11.09
N ASP A 98 -7.96 19.85 9.95
CA ASP A 98 -9.20 19.09 9.88
C ASP A 98 -9.00 17.63 10.36
N VAL A 99 -7.88 17.02 9.97
CA VAL A 99 -7.46 15.69 10.43
C VAL A 99 -7.29 15.69 11.95
N ALA A 100 -6.53 16.65 12.48
CA ALA A 100 -6.29 16.79 13.91
C ALA A 100 -7.62 16.94 14.68
N GLN A 101 -8.51 17.82 14.21
CA GLN A 101 -9.83 18.01 14.80
C GLN A 101 -10.67 16.73 14.75
N SER A 102 -10.69 16.01 13.62
CA SER A 102 -11.48 14.78 13.47
C SER A 102 -11.03 13.65 14.41
N LEU A 103 -9.72 13.63 14.74
CA LEU A 103 -9.11 12.64 15.63
C LEU A 103 -9.10 13.09 17.10
N GLY A 104 -9.54 14.33 17.40
CA GLY A 104 -9.42 14.91 18.74
C GLY A 104 -7.97 15.12 19.18
N MET A 105 -7.07 15.36 18.23
CA MET A 105 -5.64 15.59 18.43
C MET A 105 -5.27 17.04 18.09
N SER A 106 -4.11 17.48 18.58
CA SER A 106 -3.42 18.66 18.07
C SER A 106 -2.63 18.33 16.79
N ARG A 107 -2.25 19.37 16.02
CA ARG A 107 -1.37 19.20 14.84
C ARG A 107 -0.09 18.44 15.20
N SER A 108 0.56 18.84 16.30
CA SER A 108 1.79 18.21 16.78
C SER A 108 1.61 16.73 17.14
N GLU A 109 0.46 16.35 17.69
CA GLU A 109 0.17 14.95 17.99
C GLU A 109 -0.07 14.11 16.73
N VAL A 110 -0.72 14.68 15.70
CA VAL A 110 -0.85 14.02 14.39
C VAL A 110 0.53 13.82 13.74
N VAL A 111 1.36 14.86 13.76
CA VAL A 111 2.73 14.79 13.23
C VAL A 111 3.52 13.70 13.98
N ALA A 112 3.53 13.74 15.31
CA ALA A 112 4.24 12.76 16.15
C ALA A 112 3.73 11.33 15.94
N ALA A 113 2.42 11.14 15.78
CA ALA A 113 1.86 9.83 15.46
C ALA A 113 2.30 9.35 14.06
N HIS A 114 2.35 10.24 13.07
CA HIS A 114 2.74 9.89 11.70
C HIS A 114 4.23 9.56 11.58
N THR A 115 5.11 10.33 12.24
CA THR A 115 6.56 10.12 12.24
C THR A 115 7.00 8.98 13.18
N GLY A 116 6.29 8.77 14.28
CA GLY A 116 6.57 7.71 15.24
C GLY A 116 6.18 6.32 14.75
N ALA A 117 5.21 6.23 13.82
CA ALA A 117 4.75 4.97 13.25
C ALA A 117 5.77 4.36 12.27
N MET A 118 5.96 3.04 12.36
CA MET A 118 6.57 2.26 11.28
C MET A 118 5.48 1.90 10.27
N TRP A 119 5.65 2.36 9.04
CA TRP A 119 4.70 2.08 7.96
C TRP A 119 5.22 0.95 7.09
N ARG A 120 4.32 0.08 6.61
CA ARG A 120 4.63 -1.00 5.68
C ARG A 120 3.82 -0.81 4.41
N CYS A 121 4.46 -0.93 3.25
CA CYS A 121 3.76 -0.92 1.98
C CYS A 121 2.95 -2.21 1.83
N ALA A 122 1.63 -2.10 1.94
CA ALA A 122 0.73 -3.23 1.77
C ALA A 122 0.62 -3.61 0.28
N PHE A 123 0.42 -2.63 -0.59
CA PHE A 123 0.32 -2.82 -2.04
C PHE A 123 0.58 -1.50 -2.79
N ILE A 124 0.81 -1.61 -4.11
CA ILE A 124 0.95 -0.48 -5.02
C ILE A 124 -0.23 -0.51 -5.99
N GLY A 125 -0.84 0.64 -6.24
CA GLY A 125 -2.00 0.75 -7.13
C GLY A 125 -2.34 2.21 -7.39
N PHE A 126 -3.47 2.50 -8.05
CA PHE A 126 -3.92 3.85 -8.43
C PHE A 126 -3.05 4.56 -9.48
N ALA A 127 -1.76 4.72 -9.24
CA ALA A 127 -0.78 5.28 -10.17
C ALA A 127 0.60 4.64 -9.98
N PRO A 128 1.48 4.63 -11.00
CA PRO A 128 2.85 4.16 -10.84
C PRO A 128 3.57 4.87 -9.69
N GLY A 129 4.06 4.09 -8.71
CA GLY A 129 4.73 4.58 -7.51
C GLY A 129 3.82 5.04 -6.37
N PHE A 130 2.50 4.89 -6.48
CA PHE A 130 1.57 5.17 -5.38
C PHE A 130 1.46 3.93 -4.49
N ALA A 131 2.13 3.98 -3.35
CA ALA A 131 2.16 2.92 -2.35
C ALA A 131 1.11 3.17 -1.26
N TYR A 132 0.33 2.15 -0.94
CA TYR A 132 -0.60 2.16 0.19
C TYR A 132 0.15 1.66 1.42
N LEU A 133 0.35 2.56 2.37
CA LEU A 133 1.15 2.31 3.57
C LEU A 133 0.23 2.07 4.76
N THR A 134 0.46 1.00 5.51
CA THR A 134 -0.29 0.67 6.72
C THR A 134 0.63 0.61 7.92
N SER A 135 0.07 0.84 9.11
CA SER A 135 0.80 0.65 10.36
C SER A 135 -0.13 0.07 11.41
N VAL A 136 0.38 -0.86 12.20
CA VAL A 136 -0.40 -1.54 13.26
C VAL A 136 -0.64 -0.62 14.45
N ASP A 137 0.14 0.45 14.58
CA ASP A 137 0.22 1.31 15.77
C ASP A 137 -0.27 2.75 15.51
N THR A 138 -0.98 2.96 14.40
CA THR A 138 -1.43 4.32 14.06
C THR A 138 -2.87 4.56 14.47
N ARG A 139 -3.06 5.62 15.27
CA ARG A 139 -4.37 6.19 15.59
C ARG A 139 -4.90 7.10 14.47
N LEU A 140 -4.21 7.14 13.32
CA LEU A 140 -4.48 8.04 12.20
C LEU A 140 -5.49 7.46 11.21
N ASP A 141 -6.59 6.91 11.70
CA ASP A 141 -7.69 6.48 10.84
C ASP A 141 -8.66 7.63 10.60
N VAL A 142 -8.60 8.20 9.40
CA VAL A 142 -9.47 9.30 8.97
C VAL A 142 -10.22 8.94 7.70
N PRO A 143 -11.50 9.34 7.55
CA PRO A 143 -12.25 9.06 6.33
C PRO A 143 -11.67 9.82 5.13
N ARG A 144 -11.95 9.30 3.94
CA ARG A 144 -11.77 10.06 2.69
C ARG A 144 -12.61 11.34 2.73
N ARG A 145 -12.16 12.36 2.01
CA ARG A 145 -12.96 13.57 1.77
C ARG A 145 -14.24 13.21 1.03
N THR A 146 -15.32 13.90 1.39
CA THR A 146 -16.63 13.74 0.75
C THR A 146 -16.61 14.15 -0.73
N GLN A 147 -15.78 15.13 -1.08
CA GLN A 147 -15.50 15.53 -2.45
C GLN A 147 -14.00 15.42 -2.73
N SER A 148 -13.66 14.73 -3.81
CA SER A 148 -12.26 14.61 -4.26
C SER A 148 -11.75 15.94 -4.82
N ARG A 149 -10.48 16.25 -4.60
CA ARG A 149 -9.80 17.34 -5.30
C ARG A 149 -9.63 16.97 -6.76
N THR A 150 -9.81 17.96 -7.64
CA THR A 150 -9.53 17.81 -9.07
C THR A 150 -8.04 17.64 -9.35
N ALA A 151 -7.19 18.21 -8.50
CA ALA A 151 -5.74 18.03 -8.55
C ALA A 151 -5.15 18.03 -7.14
N VAL A 152 -4.36 17.02 -6.84
CA VAL A 152 -3.47 16.90 -5.69
C VAL A 152 -2.04 16.97 -6.23
N PRO A 153 -1.16 17.85 -5.71
CA PRO A 153 0.22 17.96 -6.19
C PRO A 153 1.03 16.68 -6.00
N ALA A 154 2.04 16.48 -6.87
CA ALA A 154 3.06 15.45 -6.65
C ALA A 154 3.80 15.70 -5.33
N GLY A 155 4.20 14.63 -4.65
CA GLY A 155 4.84 14.69 -3.33
C GLY A 155 3.86 14.93 -2.18
N SER A 156 2.55 15.06 -2.42
CA SER A 156 1.58 15.22 -1.34
C SER A 156 1.54 13.97 -0.47
N VAL A 157 1.72 14.14 0.85
CA VAL A 157 1.61 13.09 1.86
C VAL A 157 0.19 13.12 2.43
N ALA A 158 -0.46 11.97 2.45
CA ALA A 158 -1.90 11.90 2.69
C ALA A 158 -2.33 10.72 3.54
N LEU A 159 -3.48 10.86 4.21
CA LEU A 159 -4.14 9.83 5.00
C LEU A 159 -5.55 9.54 4.48
N ALA A 160 -5.95 8.26 4.50
CA ALA A 160 -7.34 7.84 4.34
C ALA A 160 -7.56 6.37 4.75
N ALA A 161 -8.63 6.09 5.50
CA ALA A 161 -9.11 4.74 5.83
C ALA A 161 -8.01 3.82 6.38
N GLY A 162 -7.29 4.29 7.40
CA GLY A 162 -6.15 3.58 8.01
C GLY A 162 -4.85 3.57 7.20
N TYR A 163 -4.83 4.13 5.97
CA TYR A 163 -3.63 4.18 5.15
C TYR A 163 -2.97 5.57 5.15
N SER A 164 -1.65 5.57 4.99
CA SER A 164 -0.87 6.71 4.51
C SER A 164 -0.38 6.45 3.07
N ALA A 165 -0.13 7.51 2.31
CA ALA A 165 0.41 7.42 0.96
C ALA A 165 1.10 8.72 0.53
N ILE A 166 1.92 8.62 -0.51
CA ILE A 166 2.53 9.76 -1.18
C ILE A 166 2.06 9.77 -2.63
N TYR A 167 1.51 10.89 -3.10
CA TYR A 167 1.12 11.05 -4.49
C TYR A 167 2.36 11.18 -5.37
N PRO A 168 2.68 10.21 -6.25
CA PRO A 168 3.92 10.23 -7.03
C PRO A 168 3.91 11.29 -8.15
N ARG A 169 2.71 11.71 -8.57
CA ARG A 169 2.46 12.69 -9.62
C ARG A 169 1.19 13.49 -9.30
N ALA A 170 1.00 14.60 -9.98
CA ALA A 170 -0.23 15.36 -9.85
C ALA A 170 -1.43 14.56 -10.40
N SER A 171 -2.44 14.33 -9.57
CA SER A 171 -3.65 13.58 -9.95
C SER A 171 -4.88 14.01 -9.13
N PRO A 172 -6.11 13.75 -9.58
CA PRO A 172 -7.28 13.87 -8.73
C PRO A 172 -7.15 12.95 -7.50
N GLY A 173 -7.70 13.34 -6.35
CA GLY A 173 -7.54 12.56 -5.13
C GLY A 173 -8.48 12.98 -4.01
N GLY A 174 -8.99 12.01 -3.26
CA GLY A 174 -9.93 12.20 -2.15
C GLY A 174 -9.33 11.97 -0.77
N TRP A 175 -8.00 11.88 -0.65
CA TRP A 175 -7.33 11.67 0.63
C TRP A 175 -7.11 12.99 1.35
N GLN A 176 -6.98 12.94 2.67
CA GLN A 176 -6.66 14.09 3.51
C GLN A 176 -5.16 14.37 3.39
N ILE A 177 -4.79 15.56 2.90
CA ILE A 177 -3.39 15.94 2.67
C ILE A 177 -2.83 16.58 3.94
N ILE A 178 -1.85 15.92 4.56
CA ILE A 178 -1.24 16.34 5.83
C ILE A 178 0.14 16.97 5.68
N GLY A 179 0.77 16.84 4.51
CA GLY A 179 2.06 17.42 4.23
C GLY A 179 2.53 17.22 2.79
N SER A 180 3.79 17.57 2.55
CA SER A 180 4.47 17.44 1.27
C SER A 180 5.90 16.92 1.44
N THR A 181 6.41 16.24 0.42
CA THR A 181 7.80 15.76 0.35
C THR A 181 8.39 16.00 -1.03
N ASP A 182 9.70 16.23 -1.10
CA ASP A 182 10.45 16.28 -2.35
C ASP A 182 10.98 14.89 -2.79
N ALA A 183 10.67 13.84 -2.02
CA ALA A 183 11.06 12.48 -2.37
C ALA A 183 10.47 12.05 -3.71
N VAL A 184 11.32 11.52 -4.59
CA VAL A 184 10.92 10.98 -5.89
C VAL A 184 10.39 9.57 -5.71
N MET A 185 9.08 9.40 -5.78
CA MET A 185 8.42 8.11 -5.56
C MET A 185 8.45 7.18 -6.79
N TRP A 186 8.63 7.76 -7.98
CA TRP A 186 8.69 7.03 -9.24
C TRP A 186 9.66 7.68 -10.23
N ASP A 187 10.67 6.93 -10.66
CA ASP A 187 11.62 7.31 -11.70
C ASP A 187 11.84 6.15 -12.68
N LEU A 188 11.58 6.38 -13.97
CA LEU A 188 11.76 5.37 -15.02
C LEU A 188 13.22 4.97 -15.24
N ASN A 189 14.17 5.81 -14.80
CA ASN A 189 15.60 5.55 -14.95
C ASN A 189 16.20 4.86 -13.72
N ALA A 190 15.44 4.72 -12.62
CA ALA A 190 15.88 4.03 -11.42
C ALA A 190 15.62 2.52 -11.49
N THR A 191 16.40 1.73 -10.75
CA THR A 191 16.19 0.28 -10.59
C THR A 191 16.15 -0.08 -9.09
N PRO A 192 14.97 -0.42 -8.54
CA PRO A 192 13.66 -0.45 -9.19
C PRO A 192 13.08 0.97 -9.42
N PRO A 193 12.12 1.14 -10.34
CA PRO A 193 11.58 2.46 -10.68
C PRO A 193 10.69 3.07 -9.59
N ALA A 194 10.02 2.24 -8.77
CA ALA A 194 9.29 2.71 -7.60
C ALA A 194 10.21 2.73 -6.37
N ALA A 195 10.23 3.86 -5.65
CA ALA A 195 11.02 4.02 -4.44
C ALA A 195 10.56 3.11 -3.29
N VAL A 196 9.26 2.79 -3.26
CA VAL A 196 8.65 1.90 -2.27
C VAL A 196 8.10 0.70 -3.00
N GLN A 197 8.49 -0.51 -2.58
CA GLN A 197 7.98 -1.78 -3.09
C GLN A 197 7.01 -2.41 -2.08
N PRO A 198 6.10 -3.30 -2.51
CA PRO A 198 5.29 -4.08 -1.57
C PRO A 198 6.16 -4.78 -0.53
N GLY A 199 5.75 -4.73 0.74
CA GLY A 199 6.51 -5.25 1.87
C GLY A 199 7.57 -4.29 2.44
N CYS A 200 8.03 -3.27 1.70
CA CYS A 200 9.00 -2.30 2.21
C CYS A 200 8.47 -1.54 3.43
N ARG A 201 9.38 -1.24 4.36
CA ARG A 201 9.11 -0.39 5.52
C ARG A 201 9.48 1.05 5.20
N VAL A 202 8.65 1.98 5.65
CA VAL A 202 8.80 3.43 5.47
C VAL A 202 8.69 4.11 6.83
N ARG A 203 9.61 5.04 7.10
CA ARG A 203 9.54 5.91 8.27
C ARG A 203 9.50 7.36 7.81
N PHE A 204 8.49 8.08 8.23
CA PHE A 204 8.40 9.52 7.97
C PHE A 204 9.17 10.28 9.04
N VAL A 205 9.86 11.33 8.63
CA VAL A 205 10.51 12.27 9.55
C VAL A 205 10.06 13.67 9.22
N ASN A 206 9.91 14.51 10.23
CA ASN A 206 9.63 15.92 10.01
C ASN A 206 10.89 16.58 9.42
N GLU A 207 10.73 17.35 8.34
CA GLU A 207 11.86 18.05 7.71
C GLU A 207 12.49 19.08 8.67
N ASP A 208 11.68 19.68 9.55
CA ASP A 208 12.14 20.69 10.52
C ASP A 208 12.98 20.09 11.68
N ASP A 209 12.98 18.76 11.86
CA ASP A 209 13.73 18.08 12.91
C ASP A 209 15.16 17.64 12.45
N ARG A 210 15.59 18.04 11.23
CA ARG A 210 16.89 17.70 10.64
C ARG A 210 17.98 18.76 10.83
#